data_AF-A0A7D9CWM8-F1
#
_entry.id   AF-A0A7D9CWM8-F1
#
_cell.length_a   1.000
_cell.length_b   1.000
_cell.length_c   1.000
_cell.angle_alpha   90.00
_cell.angle_beta   90.00
_cell.angle_gamma   90.00
#
_symmetry.space_group_name_H-M   'P 1'
#
loop_
_entity.id
_entity.type
_entity.pdbx_description
1 polymer ?
#
loop_
_entity_poly.entity_id
_entity_poly.type
_entity_poly.pdbx_seq_one_letter_code
_entity_poly.pdbx_strand_id
1 'polypeptide(L)'
;MLYGAPDPFEELLYRTLIRSKLFNQIVRNIYCRMNNIKPPRPVSDDLPFHRPPKVQSRFEYRPTMIQKMNAFRKVFQDELKNTFLFRK
;
A
#
# COMPACT_ATOMS: atom_id res chain seq x y z
N MET A 1 1.58 -34.73 26.98
CA MET A 1 1.82 -33.59 26.08
C MET A 1 0.90 -32.47 26.51
N LEU A 2 1.38 -31.56 27.37
CA LEU A 2 0.60 -30.41 27.84
C LEU A 2 0.64 -29.34 26.75
N TYR A 3 -0.43 -29.23 25.96
CA TYR A 3 -0.68 -27.97 25.25
C TYR A 3 -1.11 -26.95 26.30
N GLY A 4 -0.14 -26.18 26.81
CA GLY A 4 -0.45 -24.95 27.52
C GLY A 4 -1.32 -24.09 26.62
N ALA A 5 -2.39 -23.51 27.16
CA ALA A 5 -3.24 -22.59 26.40
C ALA A 5 -2.33 -21.52 25.77
N PRO A 6 -2.42 -21.29 24.45
CA PRO A 6 -1.57 -20.30 23.79
C PRO A 6 -1.83 -18.94 24.45
N ASP A 7 -0.76 -18.16 24.62
CA ASP A 7 -0.90 -16.83 25.19
C ASP A 7 -1.93 -16.05 24.37
N PRO A 8 -2.91 -15.38 25.01
CA PRO A 8 -4.04 -14.77 24.31
C PRO A 8 -3.58 -13.70 23.31
N PHE A 9 -2.42 -13.10 23.56
CA PHE A 9 -1.77 -12.18 22.65
C PHE A 9 -1.22 -12.87 21.39
N GLU A 10 -0.58 -14.03 21.53
CA GLU A 10 -0.08 -14.81 20.41
C GLU A 10 -1.22 -15.28 19.51
N GLU A 11 -2.33 -15.72 20.11
CA GLU A 11 -3.51 -16.14 19.36
C GLU A 11 -4.14 -14.97 18.59
N LEU A 12 -4.23 -13.78 19.21
CA LEU A 12 -4.71 -12.56 18.55
C LEU A 12 -3.80 -12.15 17.39
N LEU A 13 -2.48 -12.15 17.59
CA LEU A 13 -1.52 -11.83 16.54
C LEU A 13 -1.61 -12.82 15.38
N TYR A 14 -1.66 -14.11 15.69
CA TYR A 14 -1.79 -15.20 14.72
C TYR A 14 -3.07 -15.04 13.88
N ARG A 15 -4.22 -14.84 14.53
CA ARG A 15 -5.50 -14.59 13.85
C ARG A 15 -5.47 -13.34 12.98
N THR A 16 -4.83 -12.28 13.45
CA THR A 16 -4.70 -11.02 12.71
C THR A 16 -3.82 -11.17 11.48
N LEU A 17 -2.69 -11.87 11.60
CA LEU A 17 -1.76 -12.13 10.50
C LEU A 17 -2.38 -13.03 9.44
N ILE A 18 -3.03 -14.13 9.84
CA ILE A 18 -3.68 -15.05 8.89
C ILE A 18 -4.84 -14.39 8.14
N ARG A 19 -5.58 -13.49 8.79
CA ARG A 19 -6.67 -12.76 8.13
C ARG A 19 -6.18 -11.66 7.19
N SER A 20 -4.93 -11.19 7.35
CA SER A 20 -4.37 -10.11 6.54
C SER A 20 -4.02 -10.58 5.12
N LYS A 21 -4.71 -10.02 4.13
CA LYS A 21 -4.46 -10.31 2.70
C LYS A 21 -3.01 -10.01 2.29
N LEU A 22 -2.45 -8.92 2.82
CA LEU A 22 -1.09 -8.47 2.48
C LEU A 22 -0.03 -9.40 3.07
N PHE A 23 -0.20 -9.84 4.32
CA PHE A 23 0.69 -10.81 4.95
C PHE A 23 0.73 -12.12 4.15
N ASN A 24 -0.44 -12.65 3.79
CA ASN A 24 -0.54 -13.86 2.97
C ASN A 24 0.13 -13.69 1.58
N GLN A 25 0.03 -12.52 0.95
CA GLN A 25 0.73 -12.24 -0.31
C GLN A 25 2.25 -12.27 -0.15
N ILE A 26 2.77 -11.70 0.94
CA ILE A 26 4.21 -11.71 1.23
C ILE A 26 4.70 -13.13 1.45
N VAL A 27 4.03 -13.90 2.31
CA VAL A 27 4.38 -15.31 2.57
C VAL A 27 4.38 -16.11 1.28
N ARG A 28 3.35 -15.92 0.43
CA ARG A 28 3.24 -16.61 -0.86
C ARG A 28 4.35 -16.22 -1.83
N ASN A 29 4.76 -14.94 -1.85
CA ASN A 29 5.89 -14.49 -2.67
C ASN A 29 7.21 -15.11 -2.21
N ILE A 30 7.45 -15.19 -0.90
CA ILE A 30 8.65 -15.82 -0.34
C ILE A 30 8.67 -17.31 -0.70
N TYR A 31 7.55 -18.01 -0.49
CA TYR A 31 7.40 -19.41 -0.86
C TYR A 31 7.67 -19.65 -2.35
N CYS A 32 7.06 -18.84 -3.22
CA CYS A 32 7.28 -18.93 -4.67
C CYS A 32 8.75 -18.68 -5.03
N ARG A 33 9.40 -17.70 -4.41
CA ARG A 33 10.81 -17.39 -4.63
C ARG A 33 11.74 -18.54 -4.21
N MET A 34 11.48 -19.16 -3.06
CA MET A 34 12.28 -20.29 -2.59
C MET A 34 12.11 -21.53 -3.48
N ASN A 35 10.91 -21.75 -3.99
CA ASN A 35 10.59 -22.90 -4.84
C ASN A 35 10.78 -22.63 -6.35
N ASN A 36 11.31 -21.47 -6.74
CA ASN A 36 11.44 -21.03 -8.14
C ASN A 36 10.12 -21.08 -8.94
N ILE A 37 8.99 -20.93 -8.25
CA ILE A 37 7.66 -20.87 -8.84
C ILE A 37 7.37 -19.41 -9.18
N LYS A 38 6.73 -19.15 -10.33
CA LYS A 38 6.31 -17.79 -10.69
C LYS A 38 5.23 -17.32 -9.70
N PRO A 39 5.40 -16.15 -9.05
CA PRO A 39 4.40 -15.64 -8.13
C PRO A 39 3.08 -15.39 -8.88
N PRO A 40 1.92 -15.61 -8.23
CA PRO A 40 0.64 -15.26 -8.83
C PRO A 40 0.66 -13.77 -9.15
N ARG A 41 0.49 -13.43 -10.42
CA ARG A 41 0.33 -12.02 -10.81
C ARG A 41 -0.86 -11.49 -10.02
N PRO A 42 -0.76 -10.31 -9.38
CA PRO A 42 -1.95 -9.64 -8.93
C PRO A 42 -2.86 -9.55 -10.16
N VAL A 43 -4.16 -9.80 -9.97
CA VAL A 43 -5.18 -9.50 -10.99
C VAL A 43 -5.17 -7.99 -11.16
N SER A 44 -4.18 -7.47 -11.88
CA SER A 44 -4.23 -6.16 -12.50
C SER A 44 -5.34 -6.25 -13.52
N ASP A 45 -6.14 -5.19 -13.59
CA ASP A 45 -7.20 -4.95 -14.56
C ASP A 45 -6.64 -4.87 -15.99
N ASP A 46 -5.96 -5.91 -16.46
CA ASP A 46 -5.49 -6.07 -17.82
C ASP A 46 -6.66 -6.61 -18.68
N LEU A 47 -7.80 -5.92 -18.59
CA LEU A 47 -8.73 -5.87 -19.72
C LEU A 47 -8.08 -4.97 -20.78
N PRO A 48 -8.01 -5.41 -22.05
CA PRO A 48 -7.35 -4.68 -23.12
C PRO A 48 -8.25 -3.56 -23.63
N PHE A 49 -8.58 -2.57 -22.79
CA PHE A 49 -9.25 -1.36 -23.26
C PHE A 49 -8.22 -0.25 -23.44
N HIS A 50 -7.91 0.00 -24.72
CA HIS A 50 -7.27 1.18 -25.28
C HIS A 50 -7.30 2.41 -24.35
N ARG A 51 -6.22 2.64 -23.60
CA ARG A 51 -5.91 4.00 -23.15
C ARG A 51 -5.42 4.77 -24.38
N PRO A 52 -5.98 5.95 -24.69
CA PRO A 52 -5.41 6.80 -25.72
C PRO A 52 -3.95 7.12 -25.39
N PRO A 53 -3.06 7.21 -26.38
CA PRO A 53 -1.67 7.55 -26.14
C PRO A 53 -1.61 8.91 -25.45
N LYS A 54 -1.23 8.91 -24.17
CA LYS A 54 -0.91 10.15 -23.47
C LYS A 54 0.23 10.79 -24.25
N VAL A 55 -0.04 11.98 -24.79
CA VAL A 55 0.97 12.82 -25.44
C VAL A 55 2.12 12.99 -24.45
N GLN A 56 3.22 12.27 -24.70
CA GLN A 56 4.41 12.34 -23.85
C GLN A 56 5.06 13.70 -24.13
N SER A 57 4.74 14.69 -23.31
CA SER A 57 5.63 15.85 -23.18
C SER A 57 6.98 15.28 -22.72
N ARG A 58 8.07 15.67 -23.38
CA ARG A 58 9.44 15.17 -23.10
C ARG A 58 9.92 15.44 -21.66
N PHE A 59 9.09 16.07 -20.84
CA PHE A 59 9.29 16.39 -19.43
C PHE A 59 8.07 15.97 -18.60
N GLU A 60 7.66 14.71 -18.67
CA GLU A 60 6.63 14.17 -17.77
C GLU A 60 7.21 14.14 -16.34
N TYR A 61 6.96 15.20 -15.57
CA TYR A 61 7.33 15.25 -14.17
C TYR A 61 6.56 14.17 -13.40
N ARG A 62 7.27 13.14 -12.93
CA ARG A 62 6.71 12.05 -12.13
C ARG A 62 7.06 12.27 -10.65
N PRO A 63 6.15 12.85 -9.85
CA PRO A 63 6.46 13.12 -8.46
C PRO A 63 6.63 11.82 -7.67
N THR A 64 7.70 11.75 -6.88
CA THR A 64 7.92 10.65 -5.93
C THR A 64 6.90 10.73 -4.78
N MET A 65 6.71 9.63 -4.06
CA MET A 65 5.77 9.61 -2.92
C MET A 65 6.11 10.67 -1.86
N ILE A 66 7.40 10.93 -1.65
CA ILE A 66 7.90 11.98 -0.74
C ILE A 66 7.49 13.37 -1.26
N GLN A 67 7.64 13.63 -2.55
CA GLN A 67 7.24 14.90 -3.16
C GLN A 67 5.74 15.14 -3.03
N LYS A 68 4.91 14.09 -3.21
CA LYS A 68 3.46 14.16 -2.99
C LYS A 68 3.11 14.48 -1.53
N MET A 69 3.77 13.82 -0.58
CA MET A 69 3.55 14.05 0.85
C MET A 69 3.95 15.46 1.28
N ASN A 70 5.06 15.98 0.76
CA ASN A 70 5.50 17.35 1.02
C ASN A 70 4.52 18.38 0.45
N ALA A 71 4.04 18.16 -0.78
CA ALA A 71 3.03 19.02 -1.39
C ALA A 71 1.73 19.02 -0.57
N PHE A 72 1.25 17.85 -0.16
CA PHE A 72 0.07 17.72 0.71
C PHE A 72 0.24 18.48 2.02
N ARG A 73 1.37 18.29 2.72
CA ARG A 73 1.63 18.97 4.00
C ARG A 73 1.62 20.49 3.86
N LYS A 74 2.19 21.01 2.77
CA LYS A 74 2.24 22.46 2.50
C LYS A 74 0.82 23.02 2.30
N VAL A 75 0.02 22.39 1.43
CA VAL A 75 -1.38 22.79 1.20
C VAL A 75 -2.19 22.70 2.49
N PHE A 76 -2.04 21.61 3.24
CA PHE A 76 -2.74 21.42 4.51
C PHE A 76 -2.40 22.49 5.55
N GLN A 77 -1.14 22.91 5.65
CA GLN A 77 -0.74 24.01 6.54
C GLN A 77 -1.32 25.35 6.10
N ASP A 78 -1.37 25.62 4.80
CA ASP A 78 -1.96 26.85 4.26
C ASP A 78 -3.48 26.87 4.50
N GLU A 79 -4.17 25.75 4.29
CA GLU A 79 -5.60 25.60 4.58
C GLU A 79 -5.90 25.68 6.08
N LEU A 80 -5.07 25.07 6.94
CA LEU A 80 -5.19 25.21 8.39
C LEU A 80 -5.02 26.67 8.80
N LYS A 81 -3.98 27.36 8.32
CA LYS A 81 -3.79 28.79 8.59
C LYS A 81 -4.99 29.59 8.13
N ASN A 82 -5.52 29.35 6.93
CA ASN A 82 -6.70 30.05 6.43
C ASN A 82 -7.97 29.72 7.24
N THR A 83 -8.11 28.49 7.72
CA THR A 83 -9.26 28.07 8.53
C THR A 83 -9.19 28.63 9.95
N PHE A 84 -7.99 28.70 10.54
CA PHE A 84 -7.79 29.18 11.91
C PHE A 84 -7.55 30.70 12.00
N LEU A 85 -7.03 31.36 10.95
CA LEU A 85 -6.79 32.80 10.91
C LEU A 85 -7.97 33.62 10.36
N PHE A 86 -9.11 33.00 10.04
CA PHE A 86 -10.35 33.73 9.71
C PHE A 86 -11.52 33.35 10.62
N ARG A 87 -11.49 33.92 11.83
CA ARG A 87 -12.63 34.71 12.31
C ARG A 87 -12.16 35.79 13.28
N LYS A 88 -11.84 36.98 12.76
CA LYS A 88 -12.04 38.26 13.45
C LYS A 88 -12.54 39.29 12.44
#